data_AF-A0ABD4QMM4-F1
#
_entry.id   AF-A0ABD4QMM4-F1
#
_cell.length_a   1.000
_cell.length_b   1.000
_cell.length_c   1.000
_cell.angle_alpha   90.00
_cell.angle_beta   90.00
_cell.angle_gamma   90.00
#
_symmetry.space_group_name_H-M   'P 1'
#
loop_
_entity.id
_entity.type
_entity.pdbx_description
1 polymer ?
#
loop_
_entity_poly.entity_id
_entity_poly.type
_entity_poly.pdbx_seq_one_letter_code
_entity_poly.pdbx_strand_id
1 'polypeptide(L)'
;MSIQVDDDDILEMCNIYAQETHHREALILGNRKGLLELKNAIDQALKTGSAVAHLYPSDFEGYETCIALVDDENQFEKLMTPYVEQYVQDDDAIDPIEIIKDYDAKKEKPL
;
A
#
# COMPACT_ATOMS: atom_id res chain seq x y z
N MET A 1 -21.37 31.61 -0.79
CA MET A 1 -20.24 31.82 0.13
C MET A 1 -19.35 30.60 -0.01
N SER A 2 -18.25 30.71 -0.73
CA SER A 2 -17.28 29.61 -0.87
C SER A 2 -16.42 29.61 0.38
N ILE A 3 -16.51 28.54 1.18
CA ILE A 3 -15.61 28.33 2.30
C ILE A 3 -14.23 28.10 1.69
N GLN A 4 -13.28 29.01 1.95
CA GLN A 4 -11.86 28.75 1.69
C GLN A 4 -11.41 27.75 2.75
N VAL A 5 -11.07 26.55 2.30
CA VAL A 5 -10.43 25.53 3.13
C VAL A 5 -8.94 25.71 2.89
N ASP A 6 -8.16 25.93 3.94
CA ASP A 6 -6.70 26.00 3.80
C ASP A 6 -6.18 24.62 3.37
N ASP A 7 -5.16 24.56 2.51
CA ASP A 7 -4.63 23.28 1.97
C ASP A 7 -4.16 22.32 3.08
N ASP A 8 -3.78 22.85 4.26
CA ASP A 8 -3.39 22.06 5.43
C ASP A 8 -4.58 21.36 6.13
N ASP A 9 -5.81 21.85 5.96
CA ASP A 9 -7.01 21.24 6.52
C ASP A 9 -7.58 20.11 5.64
N ILE A 10 -7.01 19.89 4.45
CA ILE A 10 -7.43 18.84 3.52
C ILE A 10 -6.66 17.56 3.85
N LEU A 11 -7.38 16.50 4.24
CA LEU A 11 -6.80 15.18 4.50
C LEU A 11 -6.28 14.50 3.22
N GLU A 12 -5.30 13.62 3.38
CA GLU A 12 -4.72 12.73 2.37
C GLU A 12 -5.70 11.60 2.00
N MET A 13 -6.86 11.97 1.43
CA MET A 13 -7.92 11.03 1.11
C MET A 13 -7.51 10.11 -0.03
N CYS A 14 -7.53 8.80 0.22
CA CYS A 14 -7.25 7.77 -0.77
C CYS A 14 -7.98 6.47 -0.38
N ASN A 15 -8.79 5.93 -1.28
CA ASN A 15 -9.40 4.62 -1.14
C ASN A 15 -8.63 3.64 -2.04
N ILE A 16 -8.20 2.52 -1.46
CA ILE A 16 -7.52 1.44 -2.16
C ILE A 16 -8.43 0.22 -2.13
N TYR A 17 -8.83 -0.24 -3.31
CA TYR A 17 -9.72 -1.39 -3.48
C TYR A 17 -8.93 -2.54 -4.09
N ALA A 18 -8.82 -3.63 -3.35
CA ALA A 18 -8.22 -4.87 -3.82
C ALA A 18 -9.00 -5.44 -5.01
N GLN A 19 -8.31 -6.24 -5.82
CA GLN A 19 -8.91 -6.90 -6.96
C GLN A 19 -9.95 -7.93 -6.48
N GLU A 20 -11.14 -7.94 -7.06
CA GLU A 20 -12.18 -8.89 -6.63
C GLU A 20 -11.80 -10.33 -7.01
N THR A 21 -11.47 -10.55 -8.29
CA THR A 21 -11.16 -11.87 -8.88
C THR A 21 -10.17 -11.72 -10.05
N HIS A 22 -9.73 -12.84 -10.63
CA HIS A 22 -8.89 -12.85 -11.82
C HIS A 22 -9.44 -11.94 -12.93
N HIS A 23 -8.55 -11.17 -13.55
CA HIS A 23 -8.86 -10.26 -14.67
C HIS A 23 -9.78 -9.07 -14.33
N ARG A 24 -10.08 -8.83 -13.04
CA ARG A 24 -10.78 -7.62 -12.59
C ARG A 24 -9.82 -6.48 -12.27
N GLU A 25 -10.35 -5.27 -12.20
CA GLU A 25 -9.59 -4.09 -11.82
C GLU A 25 -9.34 -4.06 -10.31
N ALA A 26 -8.15 -3.58 -9.92
CA ALA A 26 -7.94 -2.95 -8.61
C ALA A 26 -8.03 -1.43 -8.81
N LEU A 27 -8.53 -0.71 -7.81
CA LEU A 27 -8.80 0.73 -7.95
C LEU A 27 -8.07 1.51 -6.85
N ILE A 28 -7.44 2.60 -7.25
CA ILE A 28 -6.89 3.61 -6.33
C ILE A 28 -7.57 4.93 -6.65
N LEU A 29 -8.41 5.40 -5.73
CA LEU A 29 -9.21 6.62 -5.90
C LEU A 29 -8.89 7.58 -4.75
N GLY A 30 -8.15 8.65 -5.06
CA GLY A 30 -7.76 9.64 -4.06
C GLY A 30 -7.96 11.07 -4.53
N ASN A 31 -8.00 11.99 -3.57
CA ASN A 31 -7.83 13.40 -3.87
C ASN A 31 -6.36 13.67 -4.26
N ARG A 32 -6.06 14.91 -4.70
CA ARG A 32 -4.69 15.26 -5.10
C ARG A 32 -3.66 14.98 -4.00
N LYS A 33 -3.98 15.30 -2.74
CA LYS A 33 -3.06 15.17 -1.61
C LYS A 33 -2.77 13.70 -1.29
N GLY A 34 -3.80 12.86 -1.19
CA GLY A 34 -3.67 11.42 -0.96
C GLY A 34 -2.94 10.69 -2.08
N LEU A 35 -3.18 11.05 -3.35
CA LEU A 35 -2.43 10.46 -4.47
C LEU A 35 -0.95 10.88 -4.47
N LEU A 36 -0.64 12.12 -4.07
CA LEU A 36 0.74 12.58 -3.92
C LEU A 36 1.44 11.89 -2.74
N GLU A 37 0.76 11.72 -1.62
CA GLU A 37 1.29 10.99 -0.45
C GLU A 37 1.62 9.54 -0.80
N LEU A 38 0.68 8.83 -1.43
CA LEU A 38 0.91 7.47 -1.90
C LEU A 38 2.07 7.40 -2.91
N LYS A 39 2.14 8.33 -3.85
CA LYS A 39 3.26 8.41 -4.81
C LYS A 39 4.60 8.61 -4.10
N ASN A 40 4.67 9.51 -3.12
CA ASN A 40 5.90 9.80 -2.38
C ASN A 40 6.37 8.57 -1.61
N ALA A 41 5.45 7.82 -0.99
CA ALA A 41 5.77 6.58 -0.31
C ALA A 41 6.27 5.49 -1.28
N ILE A 42 5.67 5.37 -2.48
CA ILE A 42 6.19 4.49 -3.55
C ILE A 42 7.62 4.91 -3.94
N ASP A 43 7.86 6.20 -4.19
CA ASP A 43 9.19 6.73 -4.53
C ASP A 43 10.22 6.47 -3.42
N GLN A 44 9.78 6.47 -2.15
CA GLN A 44 10.63 6.13 -1.01
C GLN A 44 10.92 4.64 -0.94
N ALA A 45 9.90 3.78 -1.08
CA ALA A 45 10.07 2.32 -1.07
C ALA A 45 11.04 1.88 -2.19
N LEU A 46 10.99 2.52 -3.36
CA LEU A 46 11.95 2.30 -4.45
C LEU A 46 13.41 2.60 -4.06
N LYS A 47 13.66 3.45 -3.05
CA LYS A 47 15.01 3.80 -2.56
C LYS A 47 15.43 2.99 -1.34
N THR A 48 14.47 2.67 -0.46
CA THR A 48 14.74 2.13 0.88
C THR A 48 14.25 0.70 1.08
N GLY A 49 13.68 0.07 0.05
CA GLY A 49 13.10 -1.28 0.10
C GLY A 49 11.66 -1.32 0.61
N SER A 50 11.29 -0.46 1.57
CA SER A 50 9.90 -0.28 1.99
C SER A 50 9.60 1.13 2.50
N ALA A 51 8.33 1.52 2.52
CA ALA A 51 7.80 2.76 3.08
C ALA A 51 6.35 2.57 3.55
N VAL A 52 5.84 3.55 4.30
CA VAL A 52 4.44 3.60 4.75
C VAL A 52 3.86 4.95 4.33
N ALA A 53 2.65 4.93 3.79
CA ALA A 53 1.83 6.14 3.59
C ALA A 53 0.71 6.18 4.64
N HIS A 54 0.46 7.34 5.22
CA HIS A 54 -0.69 7.56 6.12
C HIS A 54 -1.82 8.21 5.31
N LEU A 55 -2.93 7.50 5.15
CA LEU A 55 -4.03 7.87 4.26
C LEU A 55 -5.37 7.81 4.98
N TYR A 56 -6.40 8.36 4.35
CA TYR A 56 -7.77 8.36 4.88
C TYR A 56 -8.76 7.81 3.82
N PRO A 57 -9.62 6.82 4.14
CA PRO A 57 -10.68 6.38 3.26
C PRO A 57 -11.83 7.38 3.30
N SER A 58 -12.86 7.19 2.48
CA SER A 58 -14.00 8.13 2.41
C SER A 58 -14.78 8.32 3.71
N ASP A 59 -14.58 7.46 4.72
CA ASP A 59 -15.15 7.56 6.06
C ASP A 59 -14.26 8.27 7.09
N PHE A 60 -13.08 8.74 6.66
CA PHE A 60 -12.11 9.51 7.46
C PHE A 60 -11.39 8.73 8.58
N GLU A 61 -11.50 7.40 8.60
CA GLU A 61 -10.76 6.57 9.56
C GLU A 61 -9.34 6.32 9.07
N GLY A 62 -8.35 7.04 9.64
CA GLY A 62 -6.96 6.97 9.18
C GLY A 62 -6.39 5.55 9.16
N TYR A 63 -5.61 5.23 8.12
CA TYR A 63 -4.96 3.93 7.95
C TYR A 63 -3.55 4.05 7.37
N GLU A 64 -2.77 2.98 7.53
CA GLU A 64 -1.44 2.85 6.96
C GLU A 64 -1.47 1.98 5.70
N THR A 65 -0.88 2.49 4.62
CA THR A 65 -0.59 1.70 3.41
C THR A 65 0.89 1.35 3.40
N CYS A 66 1.20 0.09 3.64
CA CYS A 66 2.56 -0.43 3.59
C CYS A 66 2.95 -0.72 2.14
N ILE A 67 4.10 -0.21 1.70
CA ILE A 67 4.63 -0.41 0.35
C ILE A 67 6.01 -1.04 0.47
N ALA A 68 6.24 -2.14 -0.22
CA ALA A 68 7.56 -2.76 -0.34
C ALA A 68 7.94 -2.98 -1.81
N LEU A 69 9.23 -2.80 -2.09
CA LEU A 69 9.85 -3.22 -3.33
C LEU A 69 10.28 -4.68 -3.18
N VAL A 70 9.64 -5.58 -3.92
CA VAL A 70 10.00 -7.01 -3.95
C VAL A 70 10.69 -7.28 -5.28
N ASP A 71 12.02 -7.11 -5.30
CA ASP A 71 12.84 -7.27 -6.53
C ASP A 71 13.22 -8.73 -6.83
N ASP A 72 13.08 -9.65 -5.88
CA ASP A 72 13.31 -11.09 -6.11
C ASP A 72 12.05 -11.72 -6.73
N GLU A 73 12.13 -12.06 -8.02
CA GLU A 73 11.04 -12.70 -8.76
C GLU A 73 10.56 -14.00 -8.10
N ASN A 74 11.46 -14.80 -7.51
CA ASN A 74 11.07 -16.05 -6.85
C ASN A 74 10.29 -15.79 -5.55
N GLN A 75 10.60 -14.69 -4.86
CA GLN A 75 9.83 -14.27 -3.69
C GLN A 75 8.47 -13.73 -4.12
N PHE A 76 8.43 -12.97 -5.22
CA PHE A 76 7.19 -12.39 -5.75
C PHE A 76 6.19 -13.46 -6.19
N GLU A 77 6.65 -14.51 -6.89
CA GLU A 77 5.81 -15.62 -7.35
C GLU A 77 5.14 -16.40 -6.20
N LYS A 78 5.72 -16.36 -5.01
CA LYS A 78 5.18 -17.03 -3.82
C LYS A 78 4.18 -16.19 -3.04
N LEU A 79 3.98 -14.91 -3.38
CA LEU A 79 2.99 -14.11 -2.66
C LEU A 79 1.60 -14.69 -2.84
N MET A 80 0.81 -14.73 -1.77
CA MET A 80 -0.60 -15.08 -1.90
C MET A 80 -1.29 -14.14 -2.90
N THR A 81 -2.30 -14.65 -3.59
CA THR A 81 -3.01 -13.84 -4.58
C THR A 81 -3.71 -12.64 -3.94
N PRO A 82 -3.75 -11.46 -4.59
CA PRO A 82 -4.29 -10.24 -4.01
C PRO A 82 -5.84 -10.14 -4.08
N TYR A 83 -6.52 -11.27 -4.25
CA TYR A 83 -7.97 -11.31 -4.51
C TYR A 83 -8.78 -11.21 -3.22
N VAL A 84 -9.88 -10.47 -3.26
CA VAL A 84 -10.87 -10.45 -2.16
C VAL A 84 -11.63 -11.77 -2.08
N GLU A 85 -11.99 -12.35 -3.24
CA GLU A 85 -12.59 -13.68 -3.25
C GLU A 85 -11.55 -14.72 -2.80
N GLN A 86 -11.99 -15.64 -1.94
CA GLN A 86 -11.10 -16.65 -1.36
C GLN A 86 -10.86 -17.78 -2.36
N TYR A 87 -9.63 -17.87 -2.83
CA TYR A 87 -9.12 -19.00 -3.61
C TYR A 87 -8.20 -19.87 -2.75
N VAL A 88 -8.09 -21.15 -3.10
CA VAL A 88 -7.07 -22.03 -2.52
C VAL A 88 -5.70 -21.45 -2.90
N GLN A 89 -4.88 -21.18 -1.88
CA GLN A 89 -3.50 -20.75 -2.04
C GLN A 89 -2.58 -21.96 -1.97
N ASP A 90 -1.36 -21.83 -2.52
CA ASP A 90 -0.33 -22.84 -2.34
C ASP A 90 0.10 -22.92 -0.86
N ASP A 91 0.50 -24.12 -0.41
CA ASP A 91 0.86 -24.37 0.99
C ASP A 91 2.08 -23.54 1.45
N ASP A 92 2.93 -23.11 0.51
CA ASP A 92 4.10 -22.26 0.76
C ASP A 92 3.91 -20.79 0.35
N ALA A 93 2.66 -20.36 0.15
CA ALA A 93 2.34 -18.97 -0.14
C ALA A 93 2.73 -18.03 1.01
N ILE A 94 3.29 -16.87 0.65
CA ILE A 94 3.78 -15.84 1.57
C ILE A 94 2.69 -14.81 1.80
N ASP A 95 2.39 -14.54 3.07
CA ASP A 95 1.53 -13.41 3.46
C ASP A 95 2.28 -12.08 3.22
N PRO A 96 1.67 -11.10 2.52
CA PRO A 96 2.30 -9.81 2.24
C PRO A 96 2.79 -9.09 3.50
N ILE A 97 2.18 -9.31 4.67
CA ILE A 97 2.64 -8.67 5.92
C ILE A 97 4.01 -9.19 6.36
N GLU A 98 4.37 -10.43 6.03
CA GLU A 98 5.67 -11.00 6.37
C GLU A 98 6.79 -10.32 5.56
N ILE A 99 6.51 -9.92 4.31
CA ILE A 99 7.43 -9.10 3.50
C ILE A 99 7.71 -7.77 4.22
N ILE A 100 6.68 -7.07 4.67
CA ILE A 100 6.83 -5.78 5.36
C ILE A 100 7.67 -5.94 6.63
N LYS A 101 7.36 -6.94 7.48
CA LYS A 101 8.11 -7.21 8.71
C LYS A 101 9.60 -7.47 8.44
N ASP A 102 9.91 -8.24 7.40
CA ASP A 102 11.29 -8.53 7.02
C ASP A 102 12.07 -7.27 6.62
N TYR A 103 11.44 -6.36 5.87
CA TYR A 103 12.06 -5.10 5.48
C TYR A 103 12.28 -4.17 6.67
N ASP A 104 11.32 -4.08 7.58
CA ASP A 104 11.45 -3.24 8.77
C ASP A 104 12.53 -3.78 9.72
N ALA A 105 12.60 -5.10 9.91
CA ALA A 105 13.67 -5.73 10.69
C ALA A 105 15.07 -5.53 10.09
N LYS A 106 15.19 -5.44 8.77
CA LYS A 106 16.45 -5.15 8.07
C LYS A 106 16.87 -3.68 8.22
N LYS A 107 15.92 -2.74 8.29
CA LYS A 107 16.21 -1.31 8.55
C LYS A 107 16.75 -1.07 9.96
N GLU A 108 16.29 -1.84 10.95
CA GLU A 108 16.72 -1.70 12.35
C GLU A 108 18.11 -2.28 12.64
N LYS A 109 18.71 -3.00 11.70
CA LYS A 109 20.07 -3.54 11.80
C LYS A 109 20.98 -2.80 10.83
N PRO A 110 21.67 -1.72 11.25
CA PRO A 110 22.70 -1.12 10.42
C PRO A 110 23.80 -2.16 10.17
N LEU A 111 24.29 -2.21 8.93
CA LEU A 111 25.55 -2.87 8.58
C LEU A 111 26.73 -2.28 9.36
#